data_AF-A0A821JHH0-F1
#
_entry.id   AF-A0A821JHH0-F1
#
_cell.length_a   1.000
_cell.length_b   1.000
_cell.length_c   1.000
_cell.angle_alpha   90.00
_cell.angle_beta   90.00
_cell.angle_gamma   90.00
#
_symmetry.space_group_name_H-M   'P 1'
#
loop_
_entity.id
_entity.type
_entity.pdbx_description
1 polymer ?
#
loop_
_entity_poly.entity_id
_entity_poly.type
_entity_poly.pdbx_seq_one_letter_code
_entity_poly.pdbx_strand_id
1 'polypeptide(L)' 'MRHTANIFTLIFIIFLYSTIYCSPVSSESLSAPLLLLISFDGFRWDYPDLYQLPNFNLLSKRGVRVKYIKNNFAT' A
#
# COMPACT_ATOMS: atom_id res chain seq x y z
N MET A 1 42.53 -17.21 -25.28
CA MET A 1 41.76 -18.04 -24.32
C MET A 1 42.13 -17.78 -22.85
N ARG A 2 43.39 -17.51 -22.49
CA ARG A 2 43.79 -17.25 -21.09
C ARG A 2 43.40 -15.85 -20.56
N HIS A 3 43.47 -14.82 -21.40
CA HIS A 3 43.06 -13.45 -21.01
C HIS A 3 41.54 -13.30 -20.83
N THR A 4 40.74 -13.99 -21.64
CA THR A 4 39.27 -13.98 -21.55
C THR A 4 38.80 -14.64 -20.25
N ALA A 5 39.47 -15.73 -19.80
CA ALA A 5 39.16 -16.38 -18.52
C ALA A 5 39.40 -15.47 -17.31
N ASN A 6 40.49 -14.69 -17.31
CA ASN A 6 40.80 -13.76 -16.23
C ASN A 6 39.80 -12.60 -16.13
N ILE A 7 39.29 -12.11 -17.28
CA ILE A 7 38.21 -11.11 -17.31
C ILE A 7 36.93 -11.65 -16.65
N PHE A 8 36.55 -12.90 -16.96
CA PHE A 8 35.37 -13.52 -16.36
C PHE A 8 35.52 -13.70 -14.84
N THR A 9 36.70 -14.11 -14.38
CA THR A 9 37.00 -14.24 -12.95
C THR A 9 36.92 -12.89 -12.22
N LEU A 10 37.40 -11.81 -12.84
CA LEU A 10 37.35 -10.48 -12.25
C LEU A 10 35.90 -9.97 -12.13
N ILE A 11 35.09 -10.17 -13.17
CA ILE A 11 33.66 -9.80 -13.14
C ILE A 11 32.92 -10.59 -12.05
N PHE A 12 33.25 -11.87 -11.90
CA PHE A 12 32.67 -12.71 -10.85
C PHE A 12 33.02 -12.22 -9.45
N ILE A 13 34.27 -11.80 -9.22
CA ILE A 13 34.71 -11.24 -7.93
C ILE A 13 34.01 -9.91 -7.63
N ILE A 14 33.86 -9.02 -8.62
CA ILE A 14 33.15 -7.74 -8.45
C ILE A 14 31.67 -7.99 -8.14
N PHE A 15 31.05 -8.97 -8.80
CA PHE A 15 29.67 -9.36 -8.52
C PHE A 15 29.51 -9.89 -7.08
N LEU A 16 30.42 -10.74 -6.61
CA LEU A 16 30.43 -11.21 -5.23
C LEU A 16 30.67 -10.09 -4.21
N TYR A 17 31.52 -9.12 -4.53
CA TYR A 17 31.74 -7.96 -3.66
C TYR A 17 30.48 -7.09 -3.58
N SER A 18 29.80 -6.86 -4.71
CA SER A 18 28.56 -6.09 -4.78
C SER A 18 27.44 -6.67 -3.91
N THR A 19 27.29 -8.00 -3.87
CA THR A 19 26.26 -8.64 -3.04
C THR A 19 26.54 -8.54 -1.54
N ILE A 20 27.80 -8.48 -1.13
CA ILE A 20 28.21 -8.36 0.28
C ILE A 20 27.97 -6.93 0.82
N TYR A 21 28.18 -5.91 0.00
CA TYR A 21 28.06 -4.50 0.41
C TYR A 21 26.71 -3.86 0.02
N CYS A 22 25.73 -4.66 -0.38
CA CYS A 22 24.38 -4.19 -0.65
C CYS A 22 23.71 -3.78 0.67
N SER A 23 23.80 -2.49 1.00
CA SER A 23 23.06 -1.95 2.14
C SER A 23 21.57 -1.92 1.79
N PRO A 24 20.67 -2.35 2.68
CA PRO A 24 19.24 -2.18 2.47
C PRO A 24 18.96 -0.67 2.41
N VAL A 25 18.44 -0.20 1.27
CA VAL A 25 17.79 1.11 1.19
C VAL A 25 16.63 1.04 2.17
N SER A 26 16.76 1.74 3.30
CA SER A 26 15.65 1.96 4.21
C SER A 26 14.63 2.80 3.46
N SER A 27 13.54 2.16 3.02
CA SER A 27 12.33 2.89 2.67
C SER A 27 11.96 3.72 3.90
N GLU A 28 11.99 5.05 3.80
CA GLU A 28 11.46 5.91 4.85
C GLU A 28 10.04 5.40 5.16
N SER A 29 9.89 4.76 6.31
CA SER A 29 8.58 4.43 6.81
C SER A 29 7.90 5.76 7.09
N LEU A 30 6.87 6.09 6.30
CA LEU A 30 5.99 7.22 6.57
C LEU A 30 5.69 7.21 8.07
N SER A 31 6.14 8.23 8.82
CA SER A 31 6.05 8.22 10.29
C SER A 31 4.61 8.16 10.80
N ALA A 32 3.65 8.44 9.91
CA ALA A 32 2.23 8.20 10.10
C ALA A 32 1.66 7.39 8.92
N PRO A 33 0.67 6.51 9.15
CA PRO A 33 0.02 5.78 8.07
C PRO A 33 -0.64 6.74 7.07
N LEU A 34 -0.60 6.38 5.79
CA LEU A 34 -1.29 7.14 4.73
C LEU A 34 -2.80 7.17 4.98
N LEU A 35 -3.39 8.37 4.99
CA LEU A 35 -4.82 8.58 5.15
C LEU A 35 -5.48 8.82 3.78
N LEU A 36 -6.44 7.97 3.40
CA LEU A 36 -7.29 8.15 2.23
C LEU A 36 -8.70 8.55 2.68
N LEU A 37 -9.10 9.79 2.42
CA LEU A 37 -10.46 10.28 2.65
C LEU A 37 -11.27 10.19 1.35
N ILE A 38 -12.38 9.46 1.39
CA ILE A 38 -13.29 9.30 0.25
C ILE A 38 -14.64 9.92 0.62
N SER A 39 -15.12 10.88 -0.17
CA SER A 39 -16.44 11.48 -0.04
C SER A 39 -17.35 11.00 -1.16
N PHE A 40 -18.52 10.45 -0.81
CA PHE A 40 -19.56 10.06 -1.75
C PHE A 40 -20.73 11.02 -1.63
N ASP A 41 -21.02 11.75 -2.70
CA ASP A 41 -22.17 12.67 -2.72
C ASP A 41 -23.50 11.90 -2.74
N GLY A 42 -24.49 12.40 -1.99
CA GLY A 42 -25.81 11.79 -1.89
C GLY A 42 -25.85 10.37 -1.30
N PHE A 43 -24.79 9.92 -0.62
CA PHE A 43 -24.73 8.57 -0.05
C PHE A 43 -25.53 8.49 1.26
N ARG A 44 -26.77 8.03 1.16
CA ARG A 44 -27.68 7.91 2.31
C ARG A 44 -27.24 6.79 3.25
N TRP A 45 -27.46 6.98 4.55
CA TRP A 45 -26.96 6.10 5.62
C TRP A 45 -27.44 4.65 5.55
N ASP A 46 -28.60 4.40 4.92
CA ASP A 46 -29.27 3.10 4.80
C ASP A 46 -28.97 2.40 3.46
N TYR A 47 -28.23 3.01 2.54
CA TYR A 47 -27.85 2.36 1.28
C TYR A 47 -27.14 1.01 1.45
N PRO A 48 -26.22 0.83 2.42
CA PRO A 48 -25.60 -0.48 2.64
C PRO A 48 -26.57 -1.57 3.12
N ASP A 49 -27.75 -1.19 3.60
CA ASP A 49 -28.78 -2.12 4.08
C ASP A 49 -29.81 -2.42 2.98
N LEU A 50 -30.03 -1.47 2.06
CA LEU A 50 -30.95 -1.59 0.93
C LEU A 50 -30.34 -2.30 -0.29
N TYR A 51 -29.02 -2.19 -0.47
CA TYR A 51 -28.33 -2.66 -1.68
C TYR A 51 -27.16 -3.58 -1.34
N GLN A 52 -26.83 -4.48 -2.28
CA GLN A 52 -25.67 -5.36 -2.14
C GLN A 52 -24.38 -4.58 -2.45
N LEU A 53 -23.71 -4.11 -1.39
CA LEU A 53 -22.45 -3.38 -1.48
C LEU A 53 -21.29 -4.21 -0.91
N PRO A 54 -20.74 -5.19 -1.65
CA PRO A 54 -19.78 -6.16 -1.11
C PRO A 54 -18.51 -5.50 -0.54
N ASN A 55 -18.01 -4.45 -1.19
CA ASN A 55 -16.82 -3.73 -0.71
C ASN A 55 -17.11 -2.95 0.59
N PHE A 56 -18.25 -2.27 0.69
CA PHE A 56 -18.66 -1.59 1.93
C PHE A 56 -18.91 -2.58 3.07
N ASN A 57 -19.44 -3.76 2.76
CA ASN A 57 -19.61 -4.84 3.74
C ASN A 57 -18.27 -5.34 4.27
N LEU A 58 -17.26 -5.48 3.41
CA LEU A 58 -15.90 -5.83 3.84
C LEU A 58 -15.27 -4.73 4.71
N LEU A 59 -15.42 -3.46 4.32
CA LEU A 59 -14.94 -2.31 5.11
C LEU A 59 -15.62 -2.26 6.48
N SER A 60 -16.93 -2.50 6.53
CA SER A 60 -17.69 -2.52 7.80
C SER A 60 -17.30 -3.68 8.71
N LYS A 61 -16.97 -4.85 8.14
CA LYS A 61 -16.52 -6.03 8.90
C LYS A 61 -15.10 -5.91 9.43
N ARG A 62 -14.21 -5.24 8.68
CA ARG A 62 -12.78 -5.10 9.02
C ARG A 62 -12.43 -3.79 9.72
N GLY A 63 -13.34 -2.82 9.69
CA GLY A 63 -13.17 -1.48 10.25
C GLY A 63 -14.31 -1.09 11.19
N VAL A 64 -14.54 0.21 11.30
CA VAL A 64 -15.59 0.77 12.16
C VAL A 64 -16.72 1.32 11.30
N ARG A 65 -17.96 0.92 11.61
CA ARG A 65 -19.18 1.47 11.01
C ARG A 65 -20.04 2.11 12.08
N VAL A 66 -20.58 3.29 11.77
CA VAL A 66 -21.62 3.97 12.56
C VAL A 66 -22.98 3.85 11.86
N LYS A 67 -24.08 4.12 12.60
CA LYS A 67 -25.44 4.02 12.04
C LYS A 67 -25.72 5.10 11.00
N TYR A 68 -25.39 6.35 11.28
CA TYR A 68 -25.52 7.49 10.37
C TYR A 68 -24.61 8.63 10.82
N ILE A 69 -24.35 9.58 9.91
CA ILE A 69 -23.67 10.85 10.20
C ILE A 69 -24.71 11.96 10.09
N LYS A 70 -24.78 12.85 11.09
CA LYS A 70 -25.68 14.01 11.06
C LYS A 70 -25.01 15.11 10.23
N ASN A 71 -25.68 15.56 9.16
CA ASN A 71 -25.19 16.70 8.38
C ASN A 71 -25.31 17.99 9.21
N ASN A 72 -24.40 18.94 8.95
CA ASN A 72 -24.40 20.23 9.62
C ASN A 72 -25.50 21.16 9.08
N PHE A 73 -25.96 20.93 7.84
CA PHE A 73 -27.02 21.68 7.18
C PHE A 73 -28.23 20.80 6.89
N ALA A 74 -29.41 21.41 6.74
CA ALA A 74 -30.58 20.72 6.24
C ALA A 74 -30.30 20.17 4.83
N THR A 75 -30.72 18.93 4.57
CA THR A 75 -30.52 18.19 3.31
C THR A 75 -31.87 17.72 2.81
#